data_AF-A0A9Q3VTA3-F1
#
_entry.id   AF-A0A9Q3VTA3-F1
#
_cell.length_a   1.000
_cell.length_b   1.000
_cell.length_c   1.000
_cell.angle_alpha   90.00
_cell.angle_beta   90.00
_cell.angle_gamma   90.00
#
_symmetry.space_group_name_H-M   'P 1'
#
loop_
_entity.id
_entity.type
_entity.pdbx_description
1 polymer ?
#
loop_
_entity_poly.entity_id
_entity_poly.type
_entity_poly.pdbx_seq_one_letter_code
_entity_poly.pdbx_strand_id
1 'polypeptide(L)'
;MGYAIALSALLIAGTVAAVVALRRTRTAPGATDLDAEAEANRWLIRLGGSLMPPGASSWANNGTTAGRALTDAAECHRTARSLLAEARTAAEYERVTRTAQEGLRHVEAAREALGQAAEQASAAPEPAPLQGCFGVGSGLARTGAAENNP
;
A
#
# COMPACT_ATOMS: atom_id res chain seq x y z
N MET A 1 -49.15 7.30 -28.87
CA MET A 1 -47.69 7.00 -28.93
C MET A 1 -46.82 8.12 -28.36
N GLY A 2 -47.03 9.41 -28.67
CA GLY A 2 -46.22 10.51 -28.11
C GLY A 2 -46.27 10.66 -26.58
N TYR A 3 -47.42 10.39 -25.97
CA TYR A 3 -47.57 10.44 -24.49
C TYR A 3 -46.69 9.43 -23.76
N ALA A 4 -46.50 8.22 -24.29
CA ALA A 4 -45.66 7.21 -23.65
C ALA A 4 -44.17 7.61 -23.66
N ILE A 5 -43.73 8.31 -24.72
CA ILE A 5 -42.38 8.85 -24.84
C ILE A 5 -42.18 9.99 -23.84
N ALA A 6 -43.14 10.92 -23.74
CA ALA A 6 -43.08 12.03 -22.79
C ALA A 6 -43.02 11.55 -21.33
N LEU A 7 -43.83 10.54 -20.97
CA LEU A 7 -43.83 9.96 -19.63
C LEU A 7 -42.50 9.26 -19.29
N SER A 8 -41.94 8.51 -20.26
CA SER A 8 -40.64 7.87 -20.07
C SER A 8 -39.53 8.89 -19.89
N ALA A 9 -39.51 9.95 -20.71
CA ALA A 9 -38.52 11.02 -20.59
C ALA A 9 -38.61 11.73 -19.22
N LEU A 10 -39.82 11.99 -18.72
CA LEU A 10 -40.04 12.62 -17.42
C LEU A 10 -39.57 11.72 -16.27
N LEU A 11 -39.81 10.41 -16.35
CA LEU A 11 -39.33 9.44 -15.35
C LEU A 11 -37.81 9.35 -15.31
N ILE A 12 -37.16 9.34 -16.48
CA ILE A 12 -35.70 9.32 -16.57
C ILE A 12 -35.12 10.62 -16.01
N ALA A 13 -35.67 11.79 -16.39
CA ALA A 13 -35.24 13.07 -15.85
C ALA A 13 -35.44 13.16 -14.32
N GLY A 14 -36.58 12.66 -13.82
CA GLY A 14 -36.90 12.63 -12.39
C GLY A 14 -35.96 11.73 -11.59
N THR A 15 -35.64 10.54 -12.09
CA THR A 15 -34.71 9.62 -11.43
C THR A 15 -33.28 10.18 -11.40
N VAL A 16 -32.82 10.78 -12.50
CA VAL A 16 -31.51 11.46 -12.55
C VAL A 16 -31.46 12.63 -11.57
N ALA A 17 -32.48 13.49 -11.55
CA ALA A 17 -32.56 14.62 -10.61
C ALA A 17 -32.60 14.16 -9.14
N ALA A 18 -33.35 13.10 -8.84
CA ALA A 18 -33.44 12.51 -7.51
C ALA A 18 -32.10 11.93 -7.05
N VAL A 19 -31.37 11.21 -7.92
CA VAL A 19 -30.04 10.67 -7.60
C VAL A 19 -29.03 11.79 -7.32
N VAL A 20 -29.07 12.88 -8.08
CA VAL A 20 -28.20 14.05 -7.86
C VAL A 20 -28.54 14.75 -6.55
N ALA A 21 -29.83 14.95 -6.25
CA ALA A 21 -30.28 15.55 -5.00
C ALA A 21 -29.90 14.69 -3.78
N LEU A 22 -30.05 13.37 -3.87
CA LEU A 22 -29.72 12.44 -2.79
C LEU A 22 -28.20 12.31 -2.55
N ARG A 23 -27.38 12.65 -3.55
CA ARG A 23 -25.93 12.76 -3.40
C ARG A 23 -25.53 14.05 -2.69
N ARG A 24 -26.25 15.14 -2.92
CA ARG A 24 -26.02 16.44 -2.27
C ARG A 24 -26.40 16.45 -0.79
N THR A 25 -27.42 15.70 -0.39
CA THR A 25 -27.89 15.67 1.01
C THR A 25 -27.04 14.80 1.95
N ARG A 26 -26.05 14.06 1.43
CA ARG A 26 -25.13 13.24 2.25
C ARG A 26 -23.88 14.00 2.71
N THR A 27 -23.71 15.27 2.34
CA THR A 27 -22.62 16.10 2.87
C THR A 27 -22.95 16.45 4.32
N ALA A 28 -22.04 16.11 5.25
CA ALA A 28 -22.24 16.29 6.67
C ALA A 28 -22.51 17.78 7.01
N PRO A 29 -23.44 18.11 7.92
CA PRO A 29 -23.88 19.50 8.19
C PRO A 29 -22.86 20.46 8.85
N GLY A 30 -21.54 20.32 8.66
CA GLY A 30 -20.55 21.04 9.49
C GLY A 30 -19.31 21.61 8.81
N ALA A 31 -18.87 21.10 7.66
CA ALA A 31 -17.63 21.58 7.03
C ALA A 31 -17.95 22.65 5.99
N THR A 32 -17.46 23.86 6.21
CA THR A 32 -17.42 24.88 5.15
C THR A 32 -16.52 24.41 4.01
N ASP A 33 -16.70 24.93 2.79
CA ASP A 33 -15.83 24.58 1.65
C ASP A 33 -14.33 24.75 1.98
N LEU A 34 -14.00 25.80 2.76
CA LEU A 34 -12.64 26.08 3.21
C LEU A 34 -12.10 25.05 4.21
N ASP A 35 -12.94 24.55 5.11
CA ASP A 35 -12.55 23.52 6.07
C ASP A 35 -12.32 22.18 5.37
N ALA A 36 -13.21 21.83 4.43
CA ALA A 36 -13.06 20.64 3.59
C ALA A 36 -11.79 20.71 2.73
N GLU A 37 -11.47 21.88 2.17
CA GLU A 37 -10.22 22.11 1.43
C GLU A 37 -8.99 21.95 2.32
N ALA A 38 -9.00 22.53 3.52
CA ALA A 38 -7.89 22.44 4.46
C ALA A 38 -7.62 20.99 4.89
N GLU A 39 -8.69 20.22 5.14
CA GLU A 39 -8.59 18.79 5.46
C GLU A 39 -8.03 18.00 4.26
N ALA A 40 -8.55 18.21 3.06
CA ALA A 40 -8.05 17.55 1.84
C ALA A 40 -6.55 17.79 1.63
N ASN A 41 -6.09 19.03 1.80
CA ASN A 41 -4.68 19.39 1.73
C ASN A 41 -3.85 18.68 2.81
N ARG A 42 -4.35 18.63 4.06
CA ARG A 42 -3.68 17.96 5.18
C ARG A 42 -3.47 16.47 4.89
N TRP A 43 -4.50 15.78 4.40
CA TRP A 43 -4.37 14.37 4.02
C TRP A 43 -3.42 14.16 2.85
N LEU A 44 -3.41 15.06 1.85
CA LEU A 44 -2.49 14.95 0.71
C LEU A 44 -1.02 15.09 1.14
N ILE A 45 -0.72 16.07 2.00
CA ILE A 45 0.62 16.26 2.58
C ILE A 45 1.04 15.04 3.40
N ARG A 46 0.13 14.51 4.22
CA ARG A 46 0.36 13.28 5.01
C ARG A 46 0.68 12.09 4.13
N LEU A 47 -0.10 11.86 3.06
CA LEU A 47 0.14 10.78 2.11
C LEU A 47 1.49 10.96 1.41
N GLY A 48 1.79 12.17 0.92
CA GLY A 48 3.08 12.47 0.29
C GLY A 48 4.27 12.17 1.21
N GLY A 49 4.16 12.52 2.50
CA GLY A 49 5.17 12.18 3.50
C GLY A 49 5.30 10.67 3.74
N SER A 50 4.18 9.93 3.74
CA SER A 50 4.18 8.48 3.98
C SER A 50 4.80 7.65 2.85
N LEU A 51 4.82 8.19 1.61
CA LEU A 51 5.43 7.57 0.44
C LEU A 51 6.96 7.68 0.44
N MET A 52 7.54 8.59 1.23
CA MET A 52 8.98 8.82 1.32
C MET A 52 9.58 8.45 2.69
N PRO A 53 9.46 7.20 3.17
CA PRO A 53 10.10 6.82 4.42
C PRO A 53 11.64 6.72 4.25
N PRO A 54 12.40 6.99 5.32
CA PRO A 54 13.84 6.74 5.34
C PRO A 54 14.07 5.23 5.14
N GLY A 55 14.72 4.87 4.03
CA GLY A 55 14.95 3.47 3.65
C GLY A 55 14.08 2.94 2.50
N ALA A 56 13.49 3.80 1.66
CA ALA A 56 12.74 3.39 0.47
C ALA A 56 13.45 2.35 -0.43
N SER A 57 14.78 2.30 -0.43
CA SER A 57 15.57 1.28 -1.13
C SER A 57 15.39 -0.13 -0.56
N SER A 58 15.14 -0.29 0.75
CA SER A 58 14.86 -1.60 1.35
C SER A 58 13.46 -2.09 0.99
N TRP A 59 12.49 -1.18 0.87
CA TRP A 59 11.10 -1.52 0.55
C TRP A 59 10.92 -2.01 -0.89
N ALA A 60 11.68 -1.43 -1.83
CA ALA A 60 11.67 -1.86 -3.23
C ALA A 60 12.30 -3.25 -3.45
N ASN A 61 13.21 -3.66 -2.56
CA ASN A 61 13.96 -4.92 -2.70
C ASN A 61 13.32 -6.11 -1.98
N ASN A 62 12.42 -5.86 -1.03
CA ASN A 62 11.89 -6.88 -0.11
C ASN A 62 10.60 -7.60 -0.60
N GLY A 63 10.13 -7.32 -1.83
CA GLY A 63 9.13 -8.19 -2.48
C GLY A 63 8.18 -7.50 -3.47
N THR A 64 7.69 -8.28 -4.44
CA THR A 64 6.73 -7.87 -5.48
C THR A 64 5.43 -7.28 -4.90
N THR A 65 4.97 -7.78 -3.74
CA THR A 65 3.72 -7.33 -3.11
C THR A 65 3.83 -5.93 -2.49
N ALA A 66 4.91 -5.66 -1.75
CA ALA A 66 5.14 -4.34 -1.15
C ALA A 66 5.36 -3.26 -2.23
N GLY A 67 6.13 -3.59 -3.28
CA GLY A 67 6.33 -2.70 -4.42
C GLY A 67 5.04 -2.38 -5.18
N ARG A 68 4.16 -3.38 -5.38
CA ARG A 68 2.82 -3.15 -5.98
C ARG A 68 1.97 -2.22 -5.12
N ALA A 69 1.87 -2.48 -3.82
CA ALA A 69 1.08 -1.65 -2.91
C ALA A 69 1.57 -0.20 -2.86
N LEU A 70 2.89 0.04 -2.90
CA LEU A 70 3.45 1.39 -2.99
C LEU A 70 3.15 2.07 -4.34
N THR A 71 3.11 1.29 -5.42
CA THR A 71 2.70 1.80 -6.74
C THR A 71 1.24 2.24 -6.72
N ASP A 72 0.35 1.43 -6.15
CA ASP A 72 -1.07 1.76 -6.01
C ASP A 72 -1.27 3.00 -5.12
N ALA A 73 -0.48 3.12 -4.05
CA ALA A 73 -0.47 4.32 -3.21
C ALA A 73 -0.02 5.58 -3.97
N ALA A 74 1.01 5.46 -4.83
CA ALA A 74 1.49 6.56 -5.65
C ALA A 74 0.46 6.99 -6.71
N GLU A 75 -0.25 6.06 -7.32
CA GLU A 75 -1.37 6.35 -8.23
C GLU A 75 -2.53 7.04 -7.50
N CYS A 76 -2.86 6.60 -6.28
CA CYS A 76 -3.83 7.29 -5.42
C CYS A 76 -3.37 8.74 -5.12
N HIS A 77 -2.09 8.95 -4.83
CA HIS A 77 -1.55 10.30 -4.61
C HIS A 77 -1.65 11.19 -5.86
N ARG A 78 -1.30 10.67 -7.04
CA ARG A 78 -1.42 11.41 -8.31
C ARG A 78 -2.88 11.77 -8.60
N THR A 79 -3.79 10.81 -8.41
CA THR A 79 -5.24 11.00 -8.57
C THR A 79 -5.80 12.01 -7.58
N ALA A 80 -5.43 11.92 -6.29
CA ALA A 80 -5.85 12.88 -5.28
C ALA A 80 -5.39 14.30 -5.63
N ARG A 81 -4.15 14.44 -6.15
CA ARG A 81 -3.61 15.73 -6.57
C ARG A 81 -4.36 16.33 -7.76
N SER A 82 -4.72 15.53 -8.77
CA SER A 82 -5.49 16.02 -9.91
C SER A 82 -6.91 16.41 -9.48
N LEU A 83 -7.56 15.60 -8.64
CA LEU A 83 -8.87 15.93 -8.08
C LEU A 83 -8.84 17.21 -7.24
N LEU A 84 -7.78 17.43 -6.45
CA LEU A 84 -7.64 18.64 -5.64
C LEU A 84 -7.51 19.90 -6.50
N ALA A 85 -6.79 19.81 -7.63
CA ALA A 85 -6.64 20.94 -8.55
C ALA A 85 -7.98 21.36 -9.18
N GLU A 86 -8.87 20.39 -9.43
CA GLU A 86 -10.19 20.59 -10.04
C GLU A 86 -11.29 20.92 -9.02
N ALA A 87 -11.15 20.51 -7.76
CA ALA A 87 -12.16 20.66 -6.72
C ALA A 87 -12.49 22.13 -6.42
N ARG A 88 -13.78 22.45 -6.34
CA ARG A 88 -14.31 23.79 -5.99
C ARG A 88 -15.42 23.73 -4.94
N THR A 89 -15.80 22.54 -4.48
CA THR A 89 -16.91 22.33 -3.53
C THR A 89 -16.50 21.37 -2.42
N ALA A 90 -17.10 21.50 -1.23
CA ALA A 90 -16.83 20.63 -0.08
C ALA A 90 -16.94 19.14 -0.43
N ALA A 91 -17.93 18.74 -1.24
CA ALA A 91 -18.12 17.35 -1.65
C ALA A 91 -16.97 16.83 -2.54
N GLU A 92 -16.39 17.69 -3.38
CA GLU A 92 -15.23 17.34 -4.19
C GLU A 92 -13.96 17.24 -3.33
N TYR A 93 -13.77 18.15 -2.37
CA TYR A 93 -12.68 18.07 -1.39
C TYR A 93 -12.78 16.81 -0.51
N GLU A 94 -13.99 16.41 -0.07
CA GLU A 94 -14.19 15.13 0.62
C GLU A 94 -13.80 13.93 -0.26
N ARG A 95 -14.02 14.01 -1.58
CA ARG A 95 -13.59 12.96 -2.51
C ARG A 95 -12.07 12.87 -2.56
N VAL A 96 -11.36 14.01 -2.58
CA VAL A 96 -9.89 14.06 -2.48
C VAL A 96 -9.43 13.40 -1.17
N THR A 97 -10.03 13.78 -0.04
CA THR A 97 -9.72 13.21 1.28
C THR A 97 -9.86 11.70 1.29
N ARG A 98 -10.96 11.16 0.73
CA ARG A 98 -11.17 9.71 0.65
C ARG A 98 -10.10 9.02 -0.21
N THR A 99 -9.73 9.61 -1.36
CA THR A 99 -8.66 9.07 -2.21
C THR A 99 -7.30 9.10 -1.50
N ALA A 100 -7.01 10.15 -0.75
CA ALA A 100 -5.77 10.23 0.03
C ALA A 100 -5.72 9.18 1.17
N GLN A 101 -6.86 8.93 1.83
CA GLN A 101 -6.97 7.86 2.84
C GLN A 101 -6.79 6.46 2.23
N GLU A 102 -7.29 6.20 1.02
CA GLU A 102 -7.02 4.94 0.30
C GLU A 102 -5.53 4.75 0.06
N GLY A 103 -4.84 5.80 -0.39
CA GLY A 103 -3.38 5.75 -0.58
C GLY A 103 -2.63 5.40 0.72
N LEU A 104 -3.07 5.92 1.87
CA LEU A 104 -2.48 5.58 3.17
C LEU A 104 -2.69 4.12 3.56
N ARG A 105 -3.87 3.54 3.28
CA ARG A 105 -4.11 2.09 3.47
C ARG A 105 -3.16 1.24 2.63
N HIS A 106 -2.90 1.64 1.39
CA HIS A 106 -1.93 0.94 0.56
C HIS A 106 -0.49 1.03 1.11
N VAL A 107 -0.11 2.18 1.67
CA VAL A 107 1.18 2.33 2.37
C VAL A 107 1.25 1.44 3.62
N GLU A 108 0.16 1.34 4.39
CA GLU A 108 0.07 0.46 5.55
C GLU A 108 0.18 -1.02 5.14
N ALA A 109 -0.54 -1.45 4.11
CA ALA A 109 -0.44 -2.79 3.55
C ALA A 109 0.98 -3.12 3.06
N ALA A 110 1.68 -2.15 2.46
CA ALA A 110 3.08 -2.31 2.09
C ALA A 110 3.97 -2.52 3.31
N ARG A 111 3.76 -1.76 4.40
CA ARG A 111 4.51 -1.90 5.66
C ARG A 111 4.24 -3.24 6.33
N GLU A 112 2.99 -3.69 6.35
CA GLU A 112 2.62 -5.00 6.89
C GLU A 112 3.29 -6.13 6.11
N ALA A 113 3.28 -6.08 4.77
CA ALA A 113 3.94 -7.08 3.94
C ALA A 113 5.46 -7.15 4.21
N LEU A 114 6.09 -6.00 4.47
CA LEU A 114 7.51 -5.94 4.84
C LEU A 114 7.77 -6.47 6.25
N GLY A 115 6.88 -6.17 7.20
CA GLY A 115 6.93 -6.71 8.55
C GLY A 115 6.81 -8.24 8.55
N GLN A 116 5.89 -8.78 7.75
CA GLN A 116 5.74 -10.22 7.56
C GLN A 116 7.00 -10.84 6.95
N ALA A 117 7.56 -10.24 5.90
CA ALA A 117 8.80 -10.72 5.29
C ALA A 117 9.97 -10.76 6.28
N ALA A 118 10.08 -9.78 7.18
CA ALA A 118 11.07 -9.78 8.25
C ALA A 118 10.83 -10.88 9.30
N GLU A 119 9.57 -11.10 9.71
CA GLU A 119 9.18 -12.20 10.59
C GLU A 119 9.54 -13.57 9.98
N GLN A 120 9.20 -13.78 8.70
CA GLN A 120 9.55 -15.01 7.97
C GLN A 120 11.06 -15.22 7.83
N ALA A 121 11.84 -14.15 7.64
CA ALA A 121 13.29 -14.25 7.63
C ALA A 121 13.85 -14.63 9.02
N SER A 122 13.21 -14.18 10.11
CA SER A 122 13.59 -14.55 11.48
C SER A 122 13.08 -15.94 11.89
N ALA A 123 12.02 -16.44 11.25
CA ALA A 123 11.46 -17.78 11.48
C ALA A 123 12.09 -18.86 10.59
N ALA A 124 13.03 -18.50 9.72
CA ALA A 124 13.89 -19.48 9.06
C ALA A 124 14.55 -20.32 10.17
N PRO A 125 14.46 -21.67 10.10
CA PRO A 125 15.07 -22.52 11.11
C PRO A 125 16.55 -22.14 11.21
N GLU A 126 17.05 -22.00 12.44
CA GLU A 126 18.50 -21.92 12.68
C GLU A 126 19.20 -22.89 11.73
N PRO A 127 20.33 -22.51 11.10
CA PRO A 127 21.11 -23.49 10.38
C PRO A 127 21.35 -24.63 11.36
N ALA A 128 20.80 -25.81 11.04
CA ALA A 128 21.03 -27.01 11.83
C ALA A 128 22.50 -27.02 12.23
N PRO A 129 22.85 -27.29 13.50
CA PRO A 129 24.24 -27.33 13.90
C PRO A 129 24.93 -28.25 12.89
N LEU A 130 25.93 -27.72 12.17
CA LEU A 130 26.69 -28.47 11.17
C LEU A 130 27.46 -29.57 11.90
N GLN A 131 26.74 -30.63 12.26
CA GLN A 131 27.26 -31.92 12.68
C GLN A 131 27.79 -32.59 11.42
N GLY A 132 29.11 -32.68 11.35
CA GLY A 132 29.79 -33.64 10.50
C GLY A 132 30.17 -33.13 9.12
N CYS A 133 31.34 -32.48 9.03
CA CYS A 133 32.31 -32.70 7.96
C CYS A 133 33.67 -32.11 8.38
N PHE A 134 34.25 -32.60 9.49
CA PHE A 134 35.70 -32.48 9.72
C PHE A 134 36.30 -33.88 9.54
N GLY A 135 36.53 -34.22 8.28
CA GLY A 135 37.19 -35.45 7.89
C GLY A 135 38.04 -35.18 6.65
N VAL A 136 39.30 -35.58 6.76
CA VAL A 136 40.30 -35.77 5.69
C VAL A 136 41.22 -34.58 5.41
N GLY A 137 42.37 -34.63 6.09
CA GLY A 137 43.56 -33.85 5.75
C GLY A 137 44.83 -34.29 6.49
N SER A 138 44.95 -35.56 6.91
CA SER A 138 46.15 -36.08 7.58
C SER A 138 46.69 -37.29 6.83
N GLY A 139 47.39 -37.02 5.74
CA GLY A 139 48.24 -38.00 5.06
C GLY A 139 49.57 -37.34 4.75
N LEU A 140 50.57 -37.56 5.62
CA LEU A 140 52.01 -37.50 5.30
C LEU A 140 52.82 -37.91 6.55
N ALA A 141 53.09 -39.20 6.68
CA ALA A 141 54.39 -39.75 7.11
C ALA A 141 54.30 -41.28 7.09
N ARG A 142 54.71 -41.81 5.95
CA ARG A 142 55.07 -43.21 5.71
C ARG A 142 56.45 -43.48 6.33
N THR A 143 56.72 -44.75 6.59
CA THR A 143 57.98 -45.42 7.00
C THR A 143 58.23 -45.40 8.52
N GLY A 144 58.37 -46.51 9.22
CA GLY A 144 58.55 -47.90 8.82
C GLY A 144 59.38 -48.61 9.90
N ALA A 145 59.22 -49.93 9.99
CA ALA A 145 60.05 -50.89 10.73
C ALA A 145 59.95 -50.80 12.27
N ALA A 146 59.35 -51.82 12.89
CA ALA A 146 60.06 -53.00 13.44
C ALA A 146 60.58 -52.66 14.86
N GLU A 147 60.56 -53.50 15.87
CA GLU A 147 60.25 -54.90 16.06
C GLU A 147 60.65 -55.16 17.53
N ASN A 148 59.80 -55.88 18.26
CA ASN A 148 60.16 -56.73 19.40
C ASN A 148 60.65 -56.13 20.75
N ASN A 149 59.93 -56.57 21.78
CA ASN A 149 60.19 -56.66 23.23
C ASN A 149 61.40 -57.60 23.51
N PRO A 150 61.97 -57.86 24.74
CA PRO A 150 61.91 -57.43 26.15
C PRO A 150 61.30 -56.13 26.67
#